data_AF-A0A0Q0WGN3-F1
#
_entry.id   AF-A0A0Q0WGN3-F1
#
_cell.length_a   1.000
_cell.length_b   1.000
_cell.length_c   1.000
_cell.angle_alpha   90.00
_cell.angle_beta   90.00
_cell.angle_gamma   90.00
#
_symmetry.space_group_name_H-M   'P 1'
#
loop_
_entity.id
_entity.type
_entity.pdbx_description
1 polymer ?
#
loop_
_entity_poly.entity_id
_entity_poly.type
_entity_poly.pdbx_seq_one_letter_code
_entity_poly.pdbx_strand_id
1 'polypeptide(L)'
;MKEKIKSLKNKLSSLKDNNKIPILFELSELLCSQQEYQQALEYSQQALALAKKLRDRELMLKSYDLLYKIDKSQNNFQQARKNLNSYLKIYEKIYEQDNRKILKNLEKQYKLEDRERDAEISKLKNEKLEKINTEVQKAIDQVNTLTGLLPICPQCKKIKDSKGFWKEVDDYISEHSDSEVSHGICPECAKKYFPDE
;
A
#
# COMPACT_ATOMS: atom_id res chain seq x y z
N MET A 1 -29.92 39.65 23.88
CA MET A 1 -30.38 38.52 23.03
C MET A 1 -31.20 38.97 21.82
N LYS A 2 -32.24 39.79 21.97
CA LYS A 2 -33.08 40.25 20.83
C LYS A 2 -32.31 41.00 19.73
N GLU A 3 -31.35 41.87 20.08
CA GLU A 3 -30.51 42.57 19.10
C GLU A 3 -29.62 41.62 18.29
N LYS A 4 -29.11 40.55 18.94
CA LYS A 4 -28.32 39.51 18.27
C LYS A 4 -29.15 38.76 17.24
N ILE A 5 -30.39 38.39 17.57
CA ILE A 5 -31.33 37.76 16.62
C ILE A 5 -31.60 38.69 15.43
N LYS A 6 -31.87 39.98 15.68
CA LYS A 6 -32.08 40.97 14.61
C LYS A 6 -30.87 41.10 13.68
N SER A 7 -29.67 41.17 14.26
CA SER A 7 -28.42 41.21 13.50
C SER A 7 -28.23 39.96 12.63
N LEU A 8 -28.48 38.77 13.19
CA LEU A 8 -28.37 37.50 12.47
C LEU A 8 -29.41 37.37 11.35
N LYS A 9 -30.67 37.79 11.57
CA LYS A 9 -31.71 37.82 10.51
C LYS A 9 -31.31 38.74 9.34
N ASN A 10 -30.70 39.90 9.63
CA ASN A 10 -30.19 40.82 8.60
C ASN A 10 -29.01 40.22 7.82
N LYS A 11 -28.12 39.46 8.48
CA LYS A 11 -27.04 38.75 7.78
C LYS A 11 -27.58 37.62 6.92
N LEU A 12 -28.63 36.93 7.37
CA LEU A 12 -29.22 35.82 6.64
C LEU A 12 -29.78 36.24 5.27
N SER A 13 -30.35 37.44 5.16
CA SER A 13 -30.94 37.95 3.91
C SER A 13 -29.90 38.32 2.83
N SER A 14 -28.65 38.62 3.22
CA SER A 14 -27.58 39.01 2.29
C SER A 14 -26.67 37.86 1.85
N LEU A 15 -26.82 36.67 2.43
CA LEU A 15 -25.94 35.53 2.19
C LEU A 15 -26.42 34.61 1.06
N LYS A 16 -25.47 33.96 0.40
CA LYS A 16 -25.74 32.82 -0.50
C LYS A 16 -26.09 31.57 0.31
N ASP A 17 -26.89 30.69 -0.28
CA ASP A 17 -27.48 29.49 0.35
C ASP A 17 -26.50 28.68 1.22
N ASN A 18 -25.28 28.41 0.76
CA ASN A 18 -24.32 27.56 1.49
C ASN A 18 -23.84 28.21 2.80
N ASN A 19 -23.80 29.55 2.86
CA ASN A 19 -23.33 30.29 4.03
C ASN A 19 -24.47 30.58 5.02
N LYS A 20 -25.72 30.26 4.66
CA LYS A 20 -26.89 30.46 5.53
C LYS A 20 -26.95 29.46 6.67
N ILE A 21 -26.50 28.21 6.45
CA ILE A 21 -26.70 27.09 7.38
C ILE A 21 -26.18 27.38 8.80
N PRO A 22 -24.95 27.89 9.01
CA PRO A 22 -24.47 28.20 10.36
C PRO A 22 -25.34 29.25 11.08
N ILE A 23 -25.79 30.28 10.36
CA ILE A 23 -26.67 31.32 10.90
C ILE A 23 -28.06 30.76 11.21
N LEU A 24 -28.59 29.87 10.36
CA LEU A 24 -29.87 29.20 10.60
C LEU A 24 -29.83 28.34 11.88
N PHE A 25 -28.72 27.63 12.11
CA PHE A 25 -28.52 26.88 13.35
C PHE A 25 -28.44 27.80 14.57
N GLU A 26 -27.65 28.87 14.50
CA GLU A 26 -27.51 29.82 15.60
C GLU A 26 -28.85 30.51 15.93
N LEU A 27 -29.61 30.92 14.90
CA LEU A 27 -30.94 31.48 15.09
C LEU A 27 -31.90 30.47 15.74
N SER A 28 -31.89 29.22 15.28
CA SER A 28 -32.73 28.16 15.82
C SER A 28 -32.46 27.90 17.30
N GLU A 29 -31.19 27.77 17.69
CA GLU A 29 -30.79 27.57 19.09
C GLU A 29 -31.20 28.76 19.98
N LEU A 30 -30.94 29.98 19.52
CA LEU A 30 -31.29 31.21 20.25
C LEU A 30 -32.81 31.37 20.41
N LEU A 31 -33.59 31.07 19.39
CA LEU A 31 -35.06 31.15 19.44
C LEU A 31 -35.65 30.04 20.29
N CYS A 32 -35.09 28.84 20.24
CA CYS A 32 -35.46 27.73 21.13
C CYS A 32 -35.22 28.11 22.61
N SER A 33 -34.10 28.77 22.93
CA SER A 33 -33.83 29.26 24.29
C SER A 33 -34.80 30.35 24.77
N GLN A 34 -35.44 31.06 23.84
CA GLN A 34 -36.46 32.07 24.13
C GLN A 34 -37.89 31.50 24.10
N GLN A 35 -38.04 30.18 23.98
CA GLN A 35 -39.32 29.48 23.83
C GLN A 35 -40.10 29.89 22.56
N GLU A 36 -39.44 30.53 21.59
CA GLU A 36 -39.99 30.85 20.27
C GLU A 36 -39.87 29.63 19.33
N TYR A 37 -40.47 28.52 19.74
CA TYR A 37 -40.26 27.21 19.12
C TYR A 37 -40.69 27.13 17.65
N GLN A 38 -41.76 27.84 17.26
CA GLN A 38 -42.24 27.82 15.88
C GLN A 38 -41.22 28.42 14.91
N GLN A 39 -40.64 29.57 15.25
CA GLN A 39 -39.59 30.19 14.44
C GLN A 39 -38.31 29.34 14.46
N ALA A 40 -37.97 28.74 15.60
CA ALA A 40 -36.83 27.84 15.70
C ALA A 40 -36.99 26.62 14.76
N LEU A 41 -38.19 26.05 14.70
CA LEU A 41 -38.53 24.94 13.82
C LEU A 41 -38.35 25.33 12.34
N GLU A 42 -38.85 26.49 11.93
CA GLU A 42 -38.71 27.00 10.56
C GLU A 42 -37.24 27.14 10.15
N TYR A 43 -36.41 27.76 10.98
CA TYR A 43 -34.99 27.92 10.68
C TYR A 43 -34.24 26.58 10.64
N SER A 44 -34.55 25.65 11.56
CA SER A 44 -33.99 24.30 11.54
C SER A 44 -34.41 23.50 10.29
N GLN A 45 -35.67 23.64 9.84
CA GLN A 45 -36.15 22.99 8.62
C GLN A 45 -35.50 23.58 7.36
N GLN A 46 -35.31 24.90 7.31
CA GLN A 46 -34.55 25.54 6.23
C GLN A 46 -33.10 25.04 6.18
N ALA A 47 -32.45 24.94 7.35
CA ALA A 47 -31.09 24.39 7.44
C ALA A 47 -31.04 22.94 6.94
N LEU A 48 -32.02 22.11 7.32
CA LEU A 48 -32.13 20.73 6.86
C LEU A 48 -32.31 20.64 5.33
N ALA A 49 -33.15 21.50 4.76
CA ALA A 49 -33.39 21.53 3.31
C ALA A 49 -32.11 21.89 2.54
N LEU A 50 -31.36 22.88 3.03
CA LEU A 50 -30.07 23.25 2.45
C LEU A 50 -29.03 22.15 2.63
N ALA A 51 -28.93 21.53 3.81
CA ALA A 51 -28.04 20.39 4.06
C ALA A 51 -28.34 19.23 3.11
N LYS A 52 -29.63 18.90 2.89
CA LYS A 52 -30.07 17.90 1.91
C LYS A 52 -29.67 18.25 0.48
N LYS A 53 -29.82 19.52 0.07
CA LYS A 53 -29.42 20.02 -1.26
C LYS A 53 -27.91 19.87 -1.47
N LEU A 54 -27.11 20.15 -0.43
CA LEU A 54 -25.66 19.96 -0.44
C LEU A 54 -25.23 18.50 -0.29
N ARG A 55 -26.16 17.59 0.05
CA ARG A 55 -25.91 16.18 0.38
C ARG A 55 -24.91 16.01 1.53
N ASP A 56 -24.81 17.01 2.39
CA ASP A 56 -23.91 17.00 3.55
C ASP A 56 -24.58 16.30 4.72
N ARG A 57 -24.06 15.12 5.09
CA ARG A 57 -24.66 14.27 6.12
C ARG A 57 -24.42 14.80 7.53
N GLU A 58 -23.30 15.48 7.79
CA GLU A 58 -23.01 16.05 9.10
C GLU A 58 -23.94 17.21 9.40
N LEU A 59 -24.15 18.10 8.41
CA LEU A 59 -25.11 19.19 8.52
C LEU A 59 -26.54 18.66 8.70
N MET A 60 -26.90 17.58 7.98
CA MET A 60 -28.20 16.93 8.20
C MET A 60 -28.36 16.37 9.62
N LEU A 61 -27.33 15.73 10.19
CA LEU A 61 -27.37 15.25 11.57
C LEU A 61 -27.59 16.41 12.55
N LYS A 62 -26.85 17.51 12.40
CA LYS A 62 -27.04 18.70 13.26
C LYS A 62 -28.44 19.29 13.12
N SER A 63 -28.99 19.35 11.91
CA SER A 63 -30.37 19.78 11.69
C SER A 63 -31.40 18.88 12.39
N TYR A 64 -31.27 17.55 12.27
CA TYR A 64 -32.20 16.62 12.92
C TYR A 64 -32.10 16.65 14.45
N ASP A 65 -30.91 16.86 15.01
CA ASP A 65 -30.72 17.05 16.46
C ASP A 65 -31.42 18.32 16.97
N LEU A 66 -31.28 19.44 16.26
CA LEU A 66 -31.99 20.67 16.61
C LEU A 66 -33.51 20.50 16.54
N LEU A 67 -34.02 19.88 15.48
CA LEU A 67 -35.45 19.58 15.35
C LEU A 67 -35.94 18.66 16.48
N TYR A 68 -35.18 17.63 16.83
CA TYR A 68 -35.48 16.75 17.96
C TYR A 68 -35.58 17.54 19.28
N LYS A 69 -34.61 18.41 19.57
CA LYS A 69 -34.59 19.24 20.79
C LYS A 69 -35.81 20.15 20.85
N ILE A 70 -36.15 20.81 19.75
CA ILE A 70 -37.32 21.70 19.66
C ILE A 70 -38.62 20.92 19.89
N ASP A 71 -38.81 19.82 19.15
CA ASP A 71 -40.02 19.00 19.27
C ASP A 71 -40.16 18.38 20.68
N LYS A 72 -39.05 17.99 21.30
CA LYS A 72 -39.03 17.50 22.69
C LYS A 72 -39.46 18.60 23.67
N SER A 73 -38.93 19.82 23.52
CA SER A 73 -39.30 20.97 24.36
C SER A 73 -40.78 21.36 24.22
N GLN A 74 -41.40 21.07 23.06
CA GLN A 74 -42.82 21.26 22.83
C GLN A 74 -43.70 20.05 23.24
N ASN A 75 -43.11 19.01 23.84
CA ASN A 75 -43.77 17.72 24.13
C ASN A 75 -44.35 17.01 22.88
N ASN A 76 -43.87 17.34 21.68
CA ASN A 76 -44.24 16.71 20.41
C ASN A 76 -43.47 15.40 20.22
N PHE A 77 -43.65 14.44 21.12
CA PHE A 77 -42.84 13.21 21.17
C PHE A 77 -42.89 12.37 19.89
N GLN A 78 -44.01 12.39 19.18
CA GLN A 78 -44.13 11.68 17.90
C GLN A 78 -43.17 12.25 16.85
N GLN A 79 -43.07 13.58 16.74
CA GLN A 79 -42.20 14.23 15.77
C GLN A 79 -40.73 14.15 16.21
N ALA A 80 -40.46 14.32 17.51
CA ALA A 80 -39.13 14.10 18.09
C ALA A 80 -38.60 12.69 17.75
N ARG A 81 -39.44 11.65 17.91
CA ARG A 81 -39.07 10.27 17.54
C ARG A 81 -38.76 10.12 16.05
N LYS A 82 -39.53 10.76 15.16
CA LYS A 82 -39.27 10.73 13.71
C LYS A 82 -37.92 11.39 13.36
N ASN A 83 -37.60 12.52 13.99
CA ASN A 83 -36.33 13.19 13.78
C ASN A 83 -35.16 12.35 14.30
N LEU A 84 -35.31 11.73 15.48
CA LEU A 84 -34.32 10.83 16.04
C LEU A 84 -34.08 9.61 15.14
N ASN A 85 -35.13 8.99 14.61
CA ASN A 85 -34.99 7.86 13.67
C ASN A 85 -34.26 8.29 12.39
N SER A 86 -34.54 9.50 11.88
CA SER A 86 -33.87 10.04 10.70
C SER A 86 -32.38 10.34 10.98
N TYR A 87 -32.07 10.85 12.17
CA TYR A 87 -30.72 11.04 12.67
C TYR A 87 -29.96 9.71 12.72
N LEU A 88 -30.51 8.70 13.42
CA LEU A 88 -29.88 7.39 13.59
C LEU A 88 -29.60 6.72 12.25
N LYS A 89 -30.54 6.76 11.32
CA LYS A 89 -30.36 6.19 9.98
C LYS A 89 -29.22 6.82 9.18
N ILE A 90 -28.95 8.12 9.37
CA ILE A 90 -27.82 8.79 8.73
C ILE A 90 -26.52 8.46 9.47
N TYR A 91 -26.56 8.48 10.80
CA TYR A 91 -25.43 8.18 11.66
C TYR A 91 -24.88 6.76 11.39
N GLU A 92 -25.76 5.76 11.34
CA GLU A 92 -25.43 4.37 11.00
C GLU A 92 -24.70 4.27 9.65
N LYS A 93 -25.16 5.00 8.63
CA LYS A 93 -24.54 5.00 7.30
C LYS A 93 -23.17 5.64 7.27
N ILE A 94 -22.96 6.73 8.03
CA ILE A 94 -21.64 7.34 8.16
C ILE A 94 -20.70 6.34 8.83
N TYR A 95 -21.13 5.77 9.95
CA TYR A 95 -20.34 4.82 10.73
C TYR A 95 -19.98 3.57 9.91
N GLU A 96 -20.92 3.01 9.15
CA GLU A 96 -20.66 1.89 8.23
C GLU A 96 -19.62 2.26 7.16
N GLN A 97 -19.72 3.46 6.59
CA GLN A 97 -18.79 3.92 5.56
C GLN A 97 -17.37 4.12 6.11
N ASP A 98 -17.23 4.69 7.29
CA ASP A 98 -15.92 4.93 7.90
C ASP A 98 -15.28 3.63 8.38
N ASN A 99 -16.05 2.73 8.98
CA ASN A 99 -15.58 1.38 9.31
C ASN A 99 -15.11 0.63 8.07
N ARG A 100 -15.85 0.71 6.96
CA ARG A 100 -15.44 0.09 5.69
C ARG A 100 -14.09 0.62 5.19
N LYS A 101 -13.82 1.93 5.32
CA LYS A 101 -12.51 2.51 4.95
C LYS A 101 -11.41 1.98 5.85
N ILE A 102 -11.64 1.96 7.16
CA ILE A 102 -10.67 1.47 8.14
C ILE A 102 -10.32 0.01 7.85
N LEU A 103 -11.33 -0.85 7.66
CA LEU A 103 -11.14 -2.26 7.31
C LEU A 103 -10.30 -2.42 6.04
N LYS A 104 -10.60 -1.65 4.99
CA LYS A 104 -9.86 -1.71 3.72
C LYS A 104 -8.39 -1.29 3.88
N ASN A 105 -8.12 -0.27 4.69
CA ASN A 105 -6.76 0.17 4.96
C ASN A 105 -5.98 -0.86 5.77
N LEU A 106 -6.63 -1.46 6.77
CA LEU A 106 -6.05 -2.49 7.61
C LEU A 106 -5.71 -3.76 6.80
N GLU A 107 -6.62 -4.20 5.93
CA GLU A 107 -6.37 -5.30 4.98
C GLU A 107 -5.16 -5.02 4.08
N LYS A 108 -5.02 -3.78 3.60
CA LYS A 108 -3.87 -3.39 2.78
C LYS A 108 -2.57 -3.44 3.57
N GLN A 109 -2.59 -2.98 4.82
CA GLN A 109 -1.43 -3.00 5.70
C GLN A 109 -0.97 -4.44 5.97
N TYR A 110 -1.88 -5.32 6.38
CA TYR A 110 -1.53 -6.71 6.63
C TYR A 110 -0.97 -7.42 5.39
N LYS A 111 -1.52 -7.15 4.19
CA LYS A 111 -0.98 -7.69 2.94
C LYS A 111 0.41 -7.16 2.60
N LEU A 112 0.72 -5.93 2.99
CA LEU A 112 2.04 -5.36 2.78
C LEU A 112 3.06 -6.00 3.72
N GLU A 113 2.74 -6.06 5.02
CA GLU A 113 3.58 -6.68 6.04
C GLU A 113 3.88 -8.16 5.72
N ASP A 114 2.89 -8.89 5.22
CA ASP A 114 3.06 -10.29 4.81
C ASP A 114 4.03 -10.43 3.62
N ARG A 115 3.91 -9.54 2.62
CA ARG A 115 4.83 -9.50 1.47
C ARG A 115 6.25 -9.11 1.87
N GLU A 116 6.40 -8.16 2.79
CA GLU A 116 7.71 -7.74 3.30
C GLU A 116 8.39 -8.90 4.05
N ARG A 117 7.63 -9.62 4.88
CA ARG A 117 8.12 -10.82 5.56
C ARG A 117 8.57 -11.89 4.57
N ASP A 118 7.78 -12.18 3.54
CA ASP A 118 8.12 -13.16 2.51
C ASP A 118 9.36 -12.75 1.70
N ALA A 119 9.49 -11.46 1.39
CA ALA A 119 10.65 -10.92 0.69
C ALA A 119 11.92 -11.03 1.54
N GLU A 120 11.83 -10.75 2.84
CA GLU A 120 12.96 -10.87 3.76
C GLU A 120 13.40 -12.33 3.94
N ILE A 121 12.45 -13.26 4.11
CA ILE A 121 12.73 -14.70 4.15
C ILE A 121 13.42 -15.15 2.86
N SER A 122 12.92 -14.70 1.70
CA SER A 122 13.49 -15.05 0.40
C SER A 122 14.91 -14.51 0.23
N LYS A 123 15.17 -13.29 0.71
CA LYS A 123 16.50 -12.67 0.69
C LYS A 123 17.49 -13.47 1.55
N LEU A 124 17.14 -13.77 2.80
CA LEU A 124 17.99 -14.56 3.70
C LEU A 124 18.28 -15.96 3.13
N LYS A 125 17.28 -16.57 2.49
CA LYS A 125 17.43 -17.86 1.82
C LYS A 125 18.39 -17.79 0.64
N ASN A 126 18.32 -16.74 -0.18
CA ASN A 126 19.24 -16.54 -1.30
C ASN A 126 20.67 -16.28 -0.83
N GLU A 127 20.87 -15.43 0.18
CA GLU A 127 22.20 -15.18 0.76
C GLU A 127 22.82 -16.47 1.32
N LYS A 128 22.02 -17.29 2.00
CA LYS A 128 22.48 -18.60 2.51
C LYS A 128 22.79 -19.57 1.36
N LEU A 129 21.96 -19.59 0.32
CA LEU A 129 22.17 -20.44 -0.85
C LEU A 129 23.45 -20.06 -1.60
N GLU A 130 23.73 -18.76 -1.76
CA GLU A 130 24.97 -18.27 -2.35
C GLU A 130 26.19 -18.72 -1.56
N LYS A 131 26.17 -18.57 -0.22
CA LYS A 131 27.26 -19.05 0.64
C LYS A 131 27.51 -20.54 0.47
N ILE A 132 26.45 -21.36 0.55
CA ILE A 132 26.56 -22.81 0.39
C ILE A 132 27.07 -23.17 -1.01
N ASN A 133 26.59 -22.52 -2.07
CA ASN A 133 27.08 -22.74 -3.43
C ASN A 133 28.59 -22.44 -3.54
N THR A 134 29.07 -21.35 -2.92
CA THR A 134 30.51 -21.05 -2.92
C THR A 134 31.33 -22.08 -2.13
N GLU A 135 30.81 -22.59 -1.01
CA GLU A 135 31.48 -23.63 -0.21
C GLU A 135 31.54 -24.97 -0.97
N VAL A 136 30.43 -25.37 -1.60
CA VAL A 136 30.37 -26.58 -2.44
C VAL A 136 31.35 -26.48 -3.60
N GLN A 137 31.40 -25.34 -4.29
CA GLN A 137 32.34 -25.15 -5.39
C GLN A 137 33.80 -25.27 -4.93
N LYS A 138 34.16 -24.65 -3.81
CA LYS A 138 35.50 -24.78 -3.22
C LYS A 138 35.84 -26.23 -2.87
N ALA A 139 34.89 -26.99 -2.34
CA ALA A 139 35.09 -28.40 -2.02
C ALA A 139 35.32 -29.26 -3.28
N ILE A 140 34.59 -28.98 -4.37
CA ILE A 140 34.81 -29.63 -5.67
C ILE A 140 36.23 -29.33 -6.17
N ASP A 141 36.65 -28.07 -6.13
CA ASP A 141 37.97 -27.66 -6.59
C ASP A 141 39.07 -28.36 -5.78
N GLN A 142 38.91 -28.45 -4.45
CA GLN A 142 39.84 -29.17 -3.58
C GLN A 142 39.93 -30.67 -3.92
N VAL A 143 38.80 -31.33 -4.18
CA VAL A 143 38.79 -32.75 -4.60
C VAL A 143 39.53 -32.94 -5.92
N ASN A 144 39.28 -32.07 -6.91
CA ASN A 144 39.95 -32.14 -8.22
C ASN A 144 41.47 -31.96 -8.07
N THR A 145 41.91 -31.00 -7.26
CA THR A 145 43.33 -30.80 -6.96
C THR A 145 43.95 -32.00 -6.26
N LEU A 146 43.31 -32.55 -5.23
CA LEU A 146 43.84 -33.66 -4.44
C LEU A 146 43.86 -34.99 -5.19
N THR A 147 42.94 -35.19 -6.14
CA THR A 147 42.85 -36.42 -6.94
C THR A 147 43.66 -36.37 -8.25
N GLY A 148 44.08 -35.18 -8.69
CA GLY A 148 44.79 -34.99 -9.96
C GLY A 148 43.95 -35.31 -11.20
N LEU A 149 42.62 -35.37 -11.07
CA LEU A 149 41.71 -35.75 -12.17
C LEU A 149 41.40 -34.52 -13.04
N LEU A 150 41.85 -34.55 -14.30
CA LEU A 150 41.53 -33.54 -15.31
C LEU A 150 40.40 -34.04 -16.23
N PRO A 151 39.20 -33.45 -16.19
CA PRO A 151 38.11 -33.82 -17.08
C PRO A 151 38.40 -33.36 -18.51
N ILE A 152 38.95 -34.26 -19.33
CA ILE A 152 39.29 -34.03 -20.74
C ILE A 152 38.16 -34.51 -21.66
N CYS A 153 37.77 -33.68 -22.62
CA CYS A 153 36.81 -34.08 -23.66
C CYS A 153 37.45 -35.17 -24.54
N PRO A 154 36.84 -36.35 -24.68
CA PRO A 154 37.45 -37.44 -25.44
C PRO A 154 37.62 -37.09 -26.93
N GLN A 155 36.76 -36.21 -27.46
CA GLN A 155 36.71 -35.83 -28.87
C GLN A 155 37.71 -34.71 -29.24
N CYS A 156 37.69 -33.59 -28.51
CA CYS A 156 38.50 -32.41 -28.84
C CYS A 156 39.65 -32.14 -27.86
N LYS A 157 39.82 -32.98 -26.83
CA LYS A 157 40.88 -32.91 -25.81
C LYS A 157 40.93 -31.64 -24.95
N LYS A 158 39.96 -30.74 -25.08
CA LYS A 158 39.77 -29.61 -24.16
C LYS A 158 39.57 -30.08 -22.72
N ILE A 159 40.06 -29.31 -21.76
CA ILE A 159 39.89 -29.55 -20.32
C ILE A 159 38.71 -28.72 -19.82
N LYS A 160 37.84 -29.32 -19.00
CA LYS A 160 36.76 -28.59 -18.32
C LYS A 160 37.30 -27.97 -17.03
N ASP A 161 37.19 -26.65 -16.91
CA ASP A 161 37.62 -25.93 -15.71
C ASP A 161 36.62 -26.07 -14.55
N SER A 162 36.98 -25.53 -13.38
CA SER A 162 36.15 -25.53 -12.18
C SER A 162 34.80 -24.82 -12.36
N LYS A 163 34.74 -23.84 -13.26
CA LYS A 163 33.53 -23.07 -13.59
C LYS A 163 32.65 -23.78 -14.63
N GLY A 164 33.12 -24.91 -15.15
CA GLY A 164 32.44 -25.74 -16.11
C GLY A 164 32.62 -25.34 -17.58
N PHE A 165 33.52 -24.39 -17.86
CA PHE A 165 33.89 -24.01 -19.22
C PHE A 165 34.95 -24.95 -19.78
N TRP A 166 34.92 -25.17 -21.09
CA TRP A 166 35.92 -25.99 -21.79
C TRP A 166 37.01 -25.09 -22.36
N LYS A 167 38.26 -25.31 -21.94
CA LYS A 167 39.45 -24.57 -22.39
C LYS A 167 40.41 -25.46 -23.14
N GLU A 168 41.24 -24.87 -24.00
CA GLU A 168 42.38 -25.60 -24.58
C GLU A 168 43.34 -26.03 -23.47
N VAL A 169 44.09 -27.10 -23.72
CA VAL A 169 45.03 -27.65 -22.73
C VAL A 169 46.08 -26.61 -22.35
N ASP A 170 46.57 -25.85 -23.32
CA ASP A 170 47.64 -24.87 -23.11
C ASP A 170 47.18 -23.69 -22.24
N ASP A 171 45.97 -23.18 -22.51
CA ASP A 171 45.33 -22.13 -21.69
C ASP A 171 45.17 -22.61 -20.25
N TYR A 172 44.72 -23.86 -20.08
CA TYR A 172 44.52 -24.44 -18.76
C TYR A 172 45.84 -24.60 -17.99
N ILE A 173 46.90 -25.11 -18.63
CA ILE A 173 48.22 -25.30 -18.02
C ILE A 173 48.83 -23.95 -17.63
N SER A 174 48.74 -22.94 -18.50
CA SER A 174 49.28 -21.61 -18.24
C SER A 174 48.56 -20.88 -17.10
N GLU A 175 47.26 -21.11 -16.92
CA GLU A 175 46.49 -20.52 -15.82
C GLU A 175 46.71 -21.22 -14.46
N HIS A 176 47.13 -22.49 -14.47
CA HIS A 176 47.21 -23.33 -13.26
C HIS A 176 48.64 -23.77 -12.90
N SER A 177 49.64 -23.29 -13.64
CA SER A 177 51.06 -23.54 -13.35
C SER A 177 51.93 -22.39 -13.83
N ASP A 178 53.12 -22.24 -13.28
CA ASP A 178 54.11 -21.26 -13.75
C ASP A 178 54.84 -21.71 -15.04
N SER A 179 54.24 -22.62 -15.82
CA SER A 179 54.87 -23.23 -16.99
C SER A 179 54.48 -22.51 -18.29
N GLU A 180 55.48 -22.22 -19.14
CA GLU A 180 55.23 -21.76 -20.51
C GLU A 180 55.06 -22.95 -21.46
N VAL A 181 54.01 -22.92 -22.28
CA VAL A 181 53.72 -24.00 -23.24
C VAL A 181 54.35 -23.67 -24.59
N SER A 182 55.19 -24.59 -25.09
CA SER A 182 55.75 -24.52 -26.44
C SER A 182 55.24 -25.68 -27.28
N HIS A 183 55.05 -25.42 -28.58
CA HIS A 183 54.56 -26.41 -29.52
C HIS A 183 55.71 -27.03 -30.31
N GLY A 184 55.78 -28.36 -30.31
CA GLY A 184 56.73 -29.13 -31.10
C GLY A 184 56.02 -30.24 -31.87
N ILE A 185 56.60 -30.64 -33.00
CA ILE A 185 56.12 -31.79 -33.78
C ILE A 185 56.95 -33.01 -33.39
N CYS A 186 56.31 -34.07 -32.90
CA CYS A 186 57.04 -35.29 -32.56
C CYS A 186 57.57 -35.99 -33.84
N PRO A 187 58.64 -36.81 -33.75
CA PRO A 187 59.21 -37.47 -34.92
C PRO A 187 58.22 -38.32 -35.73
N GLU A 188 57.21 -38.91 -35.08
CA GLU A 188 56.16 -39.68 -35.75
C GLU A 188 55.25 -38.79 -36.60
N CYS A 189 54.79 -37.67 -36.05
CA CYS A 189 54.00 -36.69 -36.77
C CYS A 189 54.81 -36.04 -37.89
N ALA A 190 56.08 -35.71 -37.65
CA ALA A 190 56.97 -35.16 -38.67
C ALA A 190 57.06 -36.11 -39.88
N LYS A 191 57.38 -37.39 -39.65
CA LYS A 191 57.41 -38.41 -40.71
C LYS A 191 56.09 -38.60 -41.43
N LYS A 192 54.96 -38.45 -40.73
CA LYS A 192 53.63 -38.67 -41.29
C LYS A 192 53.15 -37.50 -42.16
N TYR A 193 53.40 -36.27 -41.72
CA TYR A 193 52.86 -35.05 -42.34
C TYR A 193 53.88 -34.32 -43.21
N PHE A 194 55.18 -34.61 -43.04
CA PHE A 194 56.29 -34.06 -43.81
C PHE A 194 57.25 -35.20 -44.24
N PRO A 195 56.80 -36.16 -45.06
CA PRO A 195 57.59 -37.34 -45.43
C PRO A 195 58.76 -37.08 -46.40
N ASP A 196 58.83 -35.89 -47.01
CA ASP A 196 59.75 -35.58 -48.12
C ASP A 196 60.84 -34.53 -47.77
N GLU A 197 61.15 -34.32 -46.49
CA GLU A 197 62.40 -33.69 -46.02
C GLU A 197 63.38 -34.74 -45.47
#